data_AF-A0A961X0J4-F1
#
_entry.id   AF-A0A961X0J4-F1
#
_cell.length_a   1.000
_cell.length_b   1.000
_cell.length_c   1.000
_cell.angle_alpha   90.00
_cell.angle_beta   90.00
_cell.angle_gamma   90.00
#
_symmetry.space_group_name_H-M   'P 1'
#
loop_
_entity.id
_entity.type
_entity.pdbx_description
1 polymer ?
#
loop_
_entity_poly.entity_id
_entity_poly.type
_entity_poly.pdbx_seq_one_letter_code
_entity_poly.pdbx_strand_id
1 'polypeptide(L)'
;MSTLQVSSTTDYSGGILLPGITSIDFTNAVLTTATATFAAAQVDGAPISLTAQIDGSSGANRIVINGGSANLSQWTFTTWSVTADRITLNGTLGDDVLVGSTVRDTIQGSDGRDTITGGFGLDTMFGGSGNDTFIYLDSTDYATGEIIDGGDGGADTIELQGGSGYAFNTAVISGVERLRYGAAANAVFVDSVIGPGGINLVIGSADANRFEVMGTTIDVSNVTFKAWRAADSIFLTGDTSAANTIVGSGKKETLSGGSAADALNGGGGNDILVGGGGSDSMLGGGGNDIFRYASGGEAAAAETVAGGGGKDTIDLILGGT
;
A
#
# COMPACT_ATOMS: atom_id res chain seq x y z
N MET A 1 -25.02 27.26 17.98
CA MET A 1 -24.02 26.70 18.91
C MET A 1 -22.87 26.28 18.03
N SER A 2 -21.65 26.77 18.27
CA SER A 2 -20.49 26.48 17.41
C SER A 2 -19.76 25.20 17.82
N THR A 3 -19.94 24.75 19.06
CA THR A 3 -19.23 23.62 19.65
C THR A 3 -20.21 22.57 20.15
N LEU A 4 -20.01 21.32 19.74
CA LEU A 4 -20.73 20.16 20.24
C LEU A 4 -19.91 19.49 21.34
N GLN A 5 -20.49 19.29 22.53
CA GLN A 5 -19.82 18.61 23.63
C GLN A 5 -20.24 17.14 23.69
N VAL A 6 -19.27 16.23 23.77
CA VAL A 6 -19.49 14.78 23.77
C VAL A 6 -18.83 14.17 25.01
N SER A 7 -19.64 13.87 26.03
CA SER A 7 -19.16 13.26 27.29
C SER A 7 -19.40 11.74 27.36
N SER A 8 -20.16 11.19 26.41
CA SER A 8 -20.59 9.78 26.38
C SER A 8 -21.00 9.37 24.97
N THR A 9 -21.14 8.06 24.74
CA THR A 9 -21.73 7.52 23.49
C THR A 9 -23.09 8.14 23.20
N THR A 10 -23.18 8.86 22.09
CA THR A 10 -24.35 9.62 21.67
C THR A 10 -24.49 9.52 20.15
N ASP A 11 -25.71 9.23 19.70
CA ASP A 11 -26.05 9.17 18.28
C ASP A 11 -26.77 10.46 17.85
N TYR A 12 -26.15 11.20 16.95
CA TYR A 12 -26.66 12.45 16.37
C TYR A 12 -27.21 12.27 14.95
N SER A 13 -27.16 11.06 14.39
CA SER A 13 -27.58 10.77 13.02
C SER A 13 -29.11 10.84 12.81
N GLY A 14 -29.90 10.64 13.88
CA GLY A 14 -31.36 10.55 13.85
C GLY A 14 -32.16 11.86 13.67
N GLY A 15 -31.64 12.84 12.92
CA GLY A 15 -32.39 14.06 12.58
C GLY A 15 -32.15 15.26 13.50
N ILE A 16 -31.07 15.26 14.29
CA ILE A 16 -30.62 16.46 15.00
C ILE A 16 -29.99 17.40 13.97
N LEU A 17 -30.56 18.60 13.84
CA LEU A 17 -29.96 19.69 13.07
C LEU A 17 -28.72 20.19 13.83
N LEU A 18 -27.55 20.05 13.22
CA LEU A 18 -26.26 20.53 13.75
C LEU A 18 -25.69 21.75 12.98
N PRO A 19 -26.49 22.74 12.53
CA PRO A 19 -26.00 23.79 11.65
C PRO A 19 -24.98 24.69 12.37
N GLY A 20 -23.85 24.90 11.71
CA GLY A 20 -22.81 25.80 12.17
C GLY A 20 -21.96 25.24 13.31
N ILE A 21 -21.94 23.91 13.48
CA ILE A 21 -20.93 23.26 14.32
C ILE A 21 -19.56 23.39 13.63
N THR A 22 -18.65 24.06 14.32
CA THR A 22 -17.25 24.27 13.90
C THR A 22 -16.26 23.58 14.82
N SER A 23 -16.68 23.12 16.02
CA SER A 23 -15.87 22.18 16.82
C SER A 23 -16.69 21.10 17.51
N ILE A 24 -16.04 19.97 17.78
CA ILE A 24 -16.56 18.85 18.56
C ILE A 24 -15.55 18.56 19.67
N ASP A 25 -15.97 18.68 20.92
CA ASP A 25 -15.09 18.54 22.07
C ASP A 25 -15.51 17.32 22.89
N PHE A 26 -14.59 16.38 23.05
CA PHE A 26 -14.78 15.25 23.93
C PHE A 26 -14.42 15.63 25.37
N THR A 27 -15.27 15.25 26.32
CA THR A 27 -15.12 15.58 27.75
C THR A 27 -15.21 14.37 28.67
N ASN A 28 -15.07 13.17 28.11
CA ASN A 28 -15.13 11.92 28.86
C ASN A 28 -13.90 11.71 29.76
N ALA A 29 -14.12 10.98 30.85
CA ALA A 29 -13.09 10.72 31.85
C ALA A 29 -12.08 9.66 31.39
N VAL A 30 -10.91 9.61 32.05
CA VAL A 30 -9.89 8.58 31.82
C VAL A 30 -10.51 7.17 31.89
N LEU A 31 -10.06 6.27 31.02
CA LEU A 31 -10.54 4.88 30.89
C LEU A 31 -12.01 4.72 30.49
N THR A 32 -12.71 5.81 30.13
CA THR A 32 -14.05 5.74 29.52
C THR A 32 -13.97 5.97 28.02
N THR A 33 -14.97 5.47 27.28
CA THR A 33 -15.11 5.73 25.86
C THR A 33 -16.31 6.63 25.62
N ALA A 34 -16.14 7.68 24.82
CA ALA A 34 -17.23 8.43 24.24
C ALA A 34 -17.23 8.26 22.73
N THR A 35 -18.42 8.13 22.14
CA THR A 35 -18.60 7.97 20.70
C THR A 35 -19.63 8.97 20.22
N ALA A 36 -19.30 9.76 19.20
CA ALA A 36 -20.25 10.60 18.50
C ALA A 36 -20.57 9.97 17.14
N THR A 37 -21.82 9.57 16.94
CA THR A 37 -22.28 9.03 15.65
C THR A 37 -23.00 10.11 14.85
N PHE A 38 -22.64 10.26 13.57
CA PHE A 38 -23.23 11.18 12.62
C PHE A 38 -23.64 10.45 11.34
N ALA A 39 -24.58 11.02 10.60
CA ALA A 39 -24.83 10.63 9.22
C ALA A 39 -23.78 11.30 8.30
N ALA A 40 -23.42 10.65 7.19
CA ALA A 40 -22.51 11.20 6.18
C ALA A 40 -22.99 12.56 5.63
N ALA A 41 -24.30 12.67 5.41
CA ALA A 41 -24.96 13.92 5.03
C ALA A 41 -24.87 15.03 6.10
N GLN A 42 -24.33 14.75 7.30
CA GLN A 42 -24.04 15.79 8.28
C GLN A 42 -22.61 16.35 8.17
N VAL A 43 -21.72 15.64 7.48
CA VAL A 43 -20.29 15.93 7.37
C VAL A 43 -19.96 16.52 6.00
N ASP A 44 -20.48 15.93 4.92
CA ASP A 44 -20.26 16.43 3.57
C ASP A 44 -21.31 17.48 3.19
N GLY A 45 -20.88 18.73 3.01
CA GLY A 45 -21.76 19.82 2.52
C GLY A 45 -22.71 20.46 3.56
N ALA A 46 -22.44 20.30 4.87
CA ALA A 46 -23.20 20.79 6.05
C ALA A 46 -24.21 19.76 6.62
N PRO A 47 -24.55 19.78 7.94
CA PRO A 47 -24.48 20.90 8.88
C PRO A 47 -23.14 21.16 9.60
N ILE A 48 -22.25 20.17 9.71
CA ILE A 48 -20.94 20.31 10.37
C ILE A 48 -19.95 20.93 9.39
N SER A 49 -19.07 21.80 9.89
CA SER A 49 -18.04 22.44 9.07
C SER A 49 -17.11 21.40 8.43
N LEU A 50 -16.77 21.59 7.15
CA LEU A 50 -15.70 20.83 6.49
C LEU A 50 -14.33 21.04 7.14
N THR A 51 -14.16 22.13 7.91
CA THR A 51 -12.93 22.44 8.65
C THR A 51 -13.16 22.34 10.16
N ALA A 52 -13.97 21.39 10.62
CA ALA A 52 -14.27 21.27 12.04
C ALA A 52 -13.01 20.95 12.85
N GLN A 53 -12.87 21.60 14.00
CA GLN A 53 -11.85 21.27 14.99
C GLN A 53 -12.39 20.20 15.94
N ILE A 54 -11.63 19.14 16.15
CA ILE A 54 -12.02 18.02 16.99
C ILE A 54 -11.03 17.92 18.15
N ASP A 55 -11.50 18.21 19.35
CA ASP A 55 -10.66 18.20 20.56
C ASP A 55 -10.94 16.93 21.36
N GLY A 56 -9.88 16.15 21.61
CA GLY A 56 -9.95 14.89 22.33
C GLY A 56 -9.94 15.06 23.85
N SER A 57 -10.42 14.03 24.55
CA SER A 57 -10.32 13.92 26.00
C SER A 57 -9.20 12.95 26.42
N SER A 58 -9.02 12.79 27.74
CA SER A 58 -8.14 11.76 28.32
C SER A 58 -8.67 10.32 28.24
N GLY A 59 -9.95 10.14 27.93
CA GLY A 59 -10.51 8.83 27.61
C GLY A 59 -10.42 8.53 26.11
N ALA A 60 -10.94 7.37 25.70
CA ALA A 60 -10.99 7.02 24.28
C ALA A 60 -12.11 7.81 23.58
N ASN A 61 -11.76 8.47 22.48
CA ASN A 61 -12.63 9.32 21.68
C ASN A 61 -12.93 8.61 20.35
N ARG A 62 -14.20 8.52 19.99
CA ARG A 62 -14.62 7.86 18.75
C ARG A 62 -15.59 8.72 17.97
N ILE A 63 -15.41 8.78 16.67
CA ILE A 63 -16.38 9.35 15.74
C ILE A 63 -16.81 8.25 14.78
N VAL A 64 -18.11 8.15 14.53
CA VAL A 64 -18.67 7.20 13.57
C VAL A 64 -19.50 7.97 12.56
N ILE A 65 -19.18 7.85 11.28
CA ILE A 65 -19.92 8.44 10.17
C ILE A 65 -20.60 7.32 9.40
N ASN A 66 -21.92 7.38 9.27
CA ASN A 66 -22.73 6.35 8.62
C ASN A 66 -23.47 6.89 7.40
N GLY A 67 -23.60 6.05 6.37
CA GLY A 67 -24.63 6.23 5.35
C GLY A 67 -24.18 7.06 4.16
N GLY A 68 -22.93 6.89 3.73
CA GLY A 68 -22.47 7.26 2.40
C GLY A 68 -21.16 8.01 2.39
N SER A 69 -20.90 8.62 1.23
CA SER A 69 -19.72 9.42 0.94
C SER A 69 -19.47 10.50 2.00
N ALA A 70 -18.24 10.58 2.48
CA ALA A 70 -17.83 11.51 3.52
C ALA A 70 -16.37 11.91 3.29
N ASN A 71 -16.04 13.16 3.62
CA ASN A 71 -14.69 13.68 3.50
C ASN A 71 -14.25 14.39 4.77
N LEU A 72 -13.27 13.80 5.46
CA LEU A 72 -12.71 14.30 6.73
C LEU A 72 -11.31 14.91 6.56
N SER A 73 -10.80 15.03 5.32
CA SER A 73 -9.43 15.48 5.05
C SER A 73 -9.10 16.88 5.58
N GLN A 74 -10.13 17.70 5.82
CA GLN A 74 -9.99 19.07 6.31
C GLN A 74 -10.33 19.23 7.80
N TRP A 75 -10.73 18.15 8.49
CA TRP A 75 -10.92 18.17 9.94
C TRP A 75 -9.56 18.17 10.63
N THR A 76 -9.47 18.91 11.72
CA THR A 76 -8.24 18.98 12.51
C THR A 76 -8.45 18.34 13.86
N PHE A 77 -7.56 17.44 14.25
CA PHE A 77 -7.66 16.70 15.51
C PHE A 77 -6.59 17.17 16.47
N THR A 78 -7.00 17.68 17.64
CA THR A 78 -6.07 18.08 18.70
C THR A 78 -6.27 17.16 19.91
N THR A 79 -5.18 16.84 20.61
CA THR A 79 -5.17 15.95 21.80
C THR A 79 -5.63 14.50 21.57
N TRP A 80 -5.82 14.07 20.32
CA TRP A 80 -6.17 12.69 19.98
C TRP A 80 -4.98 11.73 20.15
N SER A 81 -5.27 10.57 20.71
CA SER A 81 -4.31 9.47 20.88
C SER A 81 -4.29 8.59 19.65
N VAL A 82 -3.11 8.39 19.06
CA VAL A 82 -2.89 7.51 17.90
C VAL A 82 -3.22 6.03 18.15
N THR A 83 -3.37 5.61 19.42
CA THR A 83 -3.72 4.22 19.77
C THR A 83 -5.13 4.04 20.34
N ALA A 84 -5.64 5.02 21.08
CA ALA A 84 -6.92 4.90 21.77
C ALA A 84 -8.10 5.47 20.97
N ASP A 85 -7.83 6.47 20.14
CA ASP A 85 -8.86 7.21 19.42
C ASP A 85 -8.93 6.76 17.97
N ARG A 86 -10.13 6.83 17.40
CA ARG A 86 -10.39 6.31 16.06
C ARG A 86 -11.64 6.91 15.44
N ILE A 87 -11.61 7.09 14.12
CA ILE A 87 -12.82 7.38 13.34
C ILE A 87 -13.25 6.12 12.59
N THR A 88 -14.55 5.96 12.42
CA THR A 88 -15.12 4.91 11.57
C THR A 88 -15.98 5.54 10.51
N LEU A 89 -15.70 5.25 9.25
CA LEU A 89 -16.49 5.68 8.09
C LEU A 89 -17.16 4.45 7.49
N ASN A 90 -18.48 4.44 7.48
CA ASN A 90 -19.28 3.37 6.91
C ASN A 90 -20.04 3.89 5.69
N GLY A 91 -19.64 3.39 4.52
CA GLY A 91 -20.32 3.56 3.26
C GLY A 91 -21.69 2.87 3.23
N THR A 92 -22.23 2.80 2.03
CA THR A 92 -23.55 2.27 1.70
C THR A 92 -23.40 1.06 0.79
N LEU A 93 -24.51 0.56 0.24
CA LEU A 93 -24.47 -0.52 -0.75
C LEU A 93 -24.28 0.00 -2.19
N GLY A 94 -23.89 1.25 -2.36
CA GLY A 94 -23.60 1.83 -3.67
C GLY A 94 -22.29 2.59 -3.63
N ASP A 95 -21.83 3.02 -4.81
CA ASP A 95 -20.54 3.68 -5.00
C ASP A 95 -20.36 4.90 -4.09
N ASP A 96 -19.40 4.81 -3.17
CA ASP A 96 -19.07 5.85 -2.20
C ASP A 96 -17.67 6.42 -2.38
N VAL A 97 -17.52 7.69 -1.98
CA VAL A 97 -16.22 8.36 -1.83
C VAL A 97 -15.98 8.58 -0.35
N LEU A 98 -15.06 7.81 0.22
CA LEU A 98 -14.72 7.81 1.63
C LEU A 98 -13.30 8.34 1.80
N VAL A 99 -13.19 9.56 2.29
CA VAL A 99 -11.91 10.20 2.60
C VAL A 99 -11.81 10.33 4.11
N GLY A 100 -10.87 9.59 4.67
CA GLY A 100 -10.48 9.66 6.07
C GLY A 100 -9.78 10.98 6.41
N SER A 101 -9.02 10.93 7.47
CA SER A 101 -8.60 12.08 8.25
C SER A 101 -7.08 12.11 8.40
N THR A 102 -6.58 12.81 9.41
CA THR A 102 -5.15 12.80 9.75
C THR A 102 -4.85 11.91 10.96
N VAL A 103 -5.85 11.15 11.43
CA VAL A 103 -5.74 10.22 12.54
C VAL A 103 -6.15 8.83 12.06
N ARG A 104 -5.95 7.82 12.91
CA ARG A 104 -6.31 6.44 12.60
C ARG A 104 -7.80 6.29 12.27
N ASP A 105 -8.06 5.73 11.10
CA ASP A 105 -9.39 5.48 10.59
C ASP A 105 -9.70 3.98 10.40
N THR A 106 -10.99 3.66 10.44
CA THR A 106 -11.53 2.39 9.95
C THR A 106 -12.57 2.72 8.91
N ILE A 107 -12.28 2.40 7.65
CA ILE A 107 -13.12 2.75 6.51
C ILE A 107 -13.69 1.47 5.92
N GLN A 108 -15.01 1.45 5.75
CA GLN A 108 -15.75 0.35 5.15
C GLN A 108 -16.54 0.88 3.96
N GLY A 109 -16.16 0.49 2.74
CA GLY A 109 -16.90 0.76 1.51
C GLY A 109 -18.27 0.07 1.51
N SER A 110 -18.24 -1.26 1.68
CA SER A 110 -19.39 -2.20 1.65
C SER A 110 -19.66 -2.73 0.25
N ASP A 111 -20.84 -2.54 -0.34
CA ASP A 111 -21.06 -2.97 -1.74
C ASP A 111 -20.94 -1.74 -2.63
N GLY A 112 -20.35 -1.85 -3.81
CA GLY A 112 -20.29 -0.72 -4.73
C GLY A 112 -18.99 -0.68 -5.52
N ARG A 113 -18.70 0.49 -6.09
CA ARG A 113 -17.37 0.83 -6.58
C ARG A 113 -16.87 1.99 -5.76
N ASP A 114 -16.24 1.67 -4.66
CA ASP A 114 -15.86 2.64 -3.66
C ASP A 114 -14.49 3.23 -3.95
N THR A 115 -14.37 4.52 -3.68
CA THR A 115 -13.10 5.23 -3.70
C THR A 115 -12.74 5.56 -2.26
N ILE A 116 -11.66 4.95 -1.77
CA ILE A 116 -11.24 5.05 -0.38
C ILE A 116 -9.89 5.74 -0.32
N THR A 117 -9.76 6.74 0.55
CA THR A 117 -8.49 7.39 0.91
C THR A 117 -8.41 7.39 2.42
N GLY A 118 -7.41 6.70 2.99
CA GLY A 118 -7.18 6.65 4.44
C GLY A 118 -6.81 8.03 4.99
N GLY A 119 -5.89 8.71 4.30
CA GLY A 119 -5.26 9.90 4.84
C GLY A 119 -4.10 9.50 5.75
N PHE A 120 -3.63 10.44 6.56
CA PHE A 120 -2.55 10.12 7.49
C PHE A 120 -3.07 9.28 8.65
N GLY A 121 -2.31 8.27 9.06
CA GLY A 121 -2.63 7.51 10.26
C GLY A 121 -2.55 6.01 10.02
N LEU A 122 -2.67 5.23 11.10
CA LEU A 122 -2.67 3.78 10.97
C LEU A 122 -4.07 3.29 10.58
N ASP A 123 -4.33 3.21 9.29
CA ASP A 123 -5.69 2.95 8.80
C ASP A 123 -6.00 1.47 8.59
N THR A 124 -7.30 1.19 8.59
CA THR A 124 -7.86 -0.11 8.24
C THR A 124 -8.96 0.14 7.21
N MET A 125 -8.73 -0.26 5.97
CA MET A 125 -9.60 0.04 4.83
C MET A 125 -10.14 -1.26 4.23
N PHE A 126 -11.46 -1.36 4.14
CA PHE A 126 -12.18 -2.47 3.53
C PHE A 126 -12.97 -1.94 2.35
N GLY A 127 -12.72 -2.46 1.15
CA GLY A 127 -13.51 -2.18 -0.06
C GLY A 127 -14.87 -2.85 0.07
N GLY A 128 -14.88 -4.18 -0.04
CA GLY A 128 -16.06 -5.01 0.17
C GLY A 128 -16.42 -5.73 -1.12
N SER A 129 -17.66 -5.63 -1.60
CA SER A 129 -18.02 -6.22 -2.88
C SER A 129 -17.90 -5.19 -3.99
N GLY A 130 -17.24 -5.52 -5.09
CA GLY A 130 -17.23 -4.72 -6.31
C GLY A 130 -15.83 -4.27 -6.70
N ASN A 131 -15.71 -3.18 -7.47
CA ASN A 131 -14.40 -2.75 -7.98
C ASN A 131 -13.99 -1.49 -7.24
N ASP A 132 -13.18 -1.65 -6.21
CA ASP A 132 -12.81 -0.59 -5.29
C ASP A 132 -11.43 -0.03 -5.61
N THR A 133 -11.20 1.22 -5.21
CA THR A 133 -9.94 1.93 -5.42
C THR A 133 -9.47 2.57 -4.13
N PHE A 134 -8.34 2.08 -3.62
CA PHE A 134 -7.61 2.65 -2.49
C PHE A 134 -6.58 3.65 -3.03
N ILE A 135 -6.80 4.92 -2.78
CA ILE A 135 -5.93 6.00 -3.26
C ILE A 135 -4.93 6.35 -2.17
N TYR A 136 -3.66 6.37 -2.55
CA TYR A 136 -2.61 7.03 -1.79
C TYR A 136 -2.14 8.27 -2.55
N LEU A 137 -2.36 9.45 -1.96
CA LEU A 137 -2.10 10.74 -2.59
C LEU A 137 -0.59 11.04 -2.70
N ASP A 138 0.18 10.64 -1.69
CA ASP A 138 1.64 10.65 -1.70
C ASP A 138 2.23 9.62 -0.73
N SER A 139 3.56 9.49 -0.68
CA SER A 139 4.24 8.49 0.15
C SER A 139 4.07 8.68 1.66
N THR A 140 3.61 9.85 2.12
CA THR A 140 3.39 10.16 3.54
C THR A 140 2.00 9.77 4.02
N ASP A 141 1.11 9.42 3.09
CA ASP A 141 -0.23 8.87 3.36
C ASP A 141 -0.12 7.48 4.01
N TYR A 142 0.90 6.69 3.66
CA TYR A 142 1.15 5.38 4.27
C TYR A 142 1.71 5.46 5.70
N ALA A 143 1.12 4.69 6.61
CA ALA A 143 1.64 4.37 7.93
C ALA A 143 1.95 2.87 8.11
N THR A 144 2.99 2.60 8.91
CA THR A 144 3.41 1.24 9.28
C THR A 144 2.28 0.44 9.93
N GLY A 145 1.89 -0.66 9.29
CA GLY A 145 0.92 -1.64 9.82
C GLY A 145 -0.50 -1.50 9.26
N GLU A 146 -0.70 -0.65 8.25
CA GLU A 146 -2.00 -0.49 7.59
C GLU A 146 -2.57 -1.81 7.09
N ILE A 147 -3.89 -1.87 7.06
CA ILE A 147 -4.64 -3.00 6.52
C ILE A 147 -5.46 -2.49 5.34
N ILE A 148 -5.26 -3.12 4.19
CA ILE A 148 -6.04 -2.92 2.97
C ILE A 148 -6.65 -4.26 2.59
N ASP A 149 -7.97 -4.31 2.53
CA ASP A 149 -8.70 -5.48 2.09
C ASP A 149 -9.66 -5.07 0.98
N GLY A 150 -9.38 -5.47 -0.26
CA GLY A 150 -10.28 -5.22 -1.39
C GLY A 150 -11.63 -5.90 -1.22
N GLY A 151 -11.67 -7.01 -0.48
CA GLY A 151 -12.89 -7.76 -0.20
C GLY A 151 -13.18 -8.84 -1.25
N ASP A 152 -14.47 -9.16 -1.42
CA ASP A 152 -14.92 -10.32 -2.17
C ASP A 152 -15.40 -9.92 -3.57
N GLY A 153 -14.58 -10.25 -4.56
CA GLY A 153 -14.97 -10.24 -5.96
C GLY A 153 -15.02 -8.84 -6.57
N GLY A 154 -14.67 -8.80 -7.86
CA GLY A 154 -14.33 -7.56 -8.53
C GLY A 154 -12.85 -7.56 -8.84
N ALA A 155 -12.30 -6.39 -9.09
CA ALA A 155 -10.89 -6.20 -9.33
C ALA A 155 -10.48 -4.91 -8.63
N ASP A 156 -9.85 -5.04 -7.49
CA ASP A 156 -9.57 -3.93 -6.60
C ASP A 156 -8.20 -3.35 -6.89
N THR A 157 -8.05 -2.05 -6.64
CA THR A 157 -6.89 -1.28 -7.08
C THR A 157 -6.30 -0.46 -5.95
N ILE A 158 -5.00 -0.60 -5.72
CA ILE A 158 -4.21 0.43 -5.07
C ILE A 158 -3.74 1.41 -6.15
N GLU A 159 -4.11 2.68 -6.00
CA GLU A 159 -3.72 3.76 -6.89
C GLU A 159 -2.78 4.75 -6.18
N LEU A 160 -1.57 4.90 -6.73
CA LEU A 160 -0.54 5.79 -6.24
C LEU A 160 -0.53 7.07 -7.07
N GLN A 161 -1.06 8.18 -6.56
CA GLN A 161 -1.31 9.38 -7.37
C GLN A 161 -0.18 10.44 -7.32
N GLY A 162 0.78 10.36 -6.40
CA GLY A 162 1.82 11.38 -6.24
C GLY A 162 3.02 10.96 -5.39
N GLY A 163 4.09 11.75 -5.42
CA GLY A 163 5.28 11.45 -4.62
C GLY A 163 6.02 10.16 -5.05
N SER A 164 6.98 9.75 -4.23
CA SER A 164 7.85 8.60 -4.52
C SER A 164 8.24 7.90 -3.24
N GLY A 165 8.36 6.58 -3.26
CA GLY A 165 8.85 5.81 -2.12
C GLY A 165 7.72 5.33 -1.21
N TYR A 166 6.63 4.85 -1.81
CA TYR A 166 5.61 4.09 -1.10
C TYR A 166 6.23 2.80 -0.57
N ALA A 167 6.10 2.52 0.72
CA ALA A 167 6.79 1.42 1.37
C ALA A 167 5.80 0.54 2.13
N PHE A 168 5.14 -0.38 1.42
CA PHE A 168 4.14 -1.30 1.97
C PHE A 168 4.77 -2.46 2.76
N ASN A 169 5.94 -2.25 3.36
CA ASN A 169 6.78 -3.26 3.98
C ASN A 169 6.14 -3.96 5.17
N THR A 170 5.13 -3.31 5.78
CA THR A 170 4.40 -3.83 6.95
C THR A 170 2.89 -3.78 6.75
N ALA A 171 2.45 -3.44 5.54
CA ALA A 171 1.03 -3.43 5.23
C ALA A 171 0.52 -4.87 5.15
N VAL A 172 -0.71 -5.09 5.60
CA VAL A 172 -1.46 -6.31 5.29
C VAL A 172 -2.37 -5.99 4.13
N ILE A 173 -2.06 -6.55 2.96
CA ILE A 173 -2.84 -6.33 1.73
C ILE A 173 -3.48 -7.66 1.33
N SER A 174 -4.80 -7.68 1.21
CA SER A 174 -5.60 -8.82 0.75
C SER A 174 -6.64 -8.39 -0.26
N GLY A 175 -7.05 -9.32 -1.13
CA GLY A 175 -8.12 -9.07 -2.10
C GLY A 175 -7.83 -7.92 -3.08
N VAL A 176 -6.56 -7.58 -3.34
CA VAL A 176 -6.20 -6.52 -4.30
C VAL A 176 -5.49 -7.15 -5.49
N GLU A 177 -6.05 -6.94 -6.68
CA GLU A 177 -5.50 -7.50 -7.92
C GLU A 177 -4.59 -6.50 -8.66
N ARG A 178 -4.81 -5.19 -8.46
CA ARG A 178 -4.17 -4.14 -9.26
C ARG A 178 -3.37 -3.15 -8.45
N LEU A 179 -2.19 -2.82 -8.97
CA LEU A 179 -1.41 -1.64 -8.60
C LEU A 179 -1.35 -0.68 -9.78
N ARG A 180 -1.72 0.59 -9.55
CA ARG A 180 -1.70 1.64 -10.58
C ARG A 180 -0.85 2.82 -10.13
N TYR A 181 0.05 3.25 -11.01
CA TYR A 181 0.84 4.46 -10.86
C TYR A 181 0.17 5.61 -11.64
N GLY A 182 -0.26 6.66 -10.95
CA GLY A 182 -0.84 7.87 -11.53
C GLY A 182 0.21 8.86 -12.09
N ALA A 183 1.42 8.87 -11.50
CA ALA A 183 2.57 9.69 -11.90
C ALA A 183 3.88 8.88 -11.76
N ALA A 184 5.05 9.53 -11.85
CA ALA A 184 6.32 8.93 -11.45
C ALA A 184 6.26 8.50 -9.97
N ALA A 185 6.23 7.19 -9.72
CA ALA A 185 6.23 6.68 -8.36
C ALA A 185 7.12 5.44 -8.21
N ASN A 186 7.56 5.24 -6.97
CA ASN A 186 8.31 4.07 -6.55
C ASN A 186 7.49 3.37 -5.46
N ALA A 187 7.23 2.08 -5.61
CA ALA A 187 6.64 1.28 -4.54
C ALA A 187 7.53 0.09 -4.17
N VAL A 188 7.66 -0.14 -2.87
CA VAL A 188 8.39 -1.25 -2.27
C VAL A 188 7.39 -2.14 -1.54
N PHE A 189 7.39 -3.42 -1.88
CA PHE A 189 6.58 -4.47 -1.24
C PHE A 189 7.49 -5.48 -0.56
N VAL A 190 7.04 -6.05 0.56
CA VAL A 190 7.74 -7.12 1.26
C VAL A 190 6.84 -8.36 1.31
N ASP A 191 7.45 -9.55 1.24
CA ASP A 191 6.76 -10.84 1.28
C ASP A 191 5.83 -11.04 0.06
N SER A 192 4.87 -11.95 0.17
CA SER A 192 4.05 -12.54 -0.89
C SER A 192 2.89 -11.64 -1.36
N VAL A 193 3.03 -10.32 -1.25
CA VAL A 193 2.02 -9.32 -1.68
C VAL A 193 1.83 -9.28 -3.19
N ILE A 194 2.89 -9.55 -3.95
CA ILE A 194 2.90 -9.51 -5.41
C ILE A 194 2.86 -10.95 -5.95
N GLY A 195 2.02 -11.20 -6.96
CA GLY A 195 1.96 -12.48 -7.67
C GLY A 195 0.56 -13.11 -7.67
N PRO A 196 0.45 -14.43 -7.91
CA PRO A 196 -0.83 -15.13 -8.07
C PRO A 196 -1.78 -15.05 -6.86
N GLY A 197 -1.23 -14.84 -5.65
CA GLY A 197 -1.99 -14.75 -4.39
C GLY A 197 -2.21 -13.32 -3.89
N GLY A 198 -1.83 -12.31 -4.68
CA GLY A 198 -1.99 -10.90 -4.35
C GLY A 198 -2.10 -10.05 -5.61
N ILE A 199 -1.34 -8.96 -5.69
CA ILE A 199 -1.37 -8.05 -6.83
C ILE A 199 -0.77 -8.74 -8.05
N ASN A 200 -1.59 -8.98 -9.07
CA ASN A 200 -1.21 -9.71 -10.29
C ASN A 200 -1.15 -8.81 -11.54
N LEU A 201 -1.59 -7.56 -11.45
CA LEU A 201 -1.56 -6.60 -12.54
C LEU A 201 -0.99 -5.26 -12.07
N VAL A 202 0.14 -4.88 -12.66
CA VAL A 202 0.78 -3.59 -12.43
C VAL A 202 0.59 -2.71 -13.66
N ILE A 203 0.03 -1.51 -13.46
CA ILE A 203 -0.24 -0.53 -14.51
C ILE A 203 0.68 0.67 -14.28
N GLY A 204 1.65 0.86 -15.16
CA GLY A 204 2.55 2.01 -15.15
C GLY A 204 1.89 3.29 -15.67
N SER A 205 2.50 4.43 -15.33
CA SER A 205 2.12 5.77 -15.82
C SER A 205 2.78 6.08 -17.17
N ALA A 206 2.89 7.36 -17.55
CA ALA A 206 3.72 7.83 -18.67
C ALA A 206 5.14 8.23 -18.25
N ASP A 207 5.43 8.26 -16.94
CA ASP A 207 6.71 8.66 -16.35
C ASP A 207 7.56 7.45 -15.94
N ALA A 208 8.83 7.62 -15.58
CA ALA A 208 9.64 6.47 -15.11
C ALA A 208 9.11 5.94 -13.77
N ASN A 209 8.67 4.67 -13.75
CA ASN A 209 8.15 3.99 -12.57
C ASN A 209 9.17 3.00 -12.01
N ARG A 210 9.16 2.81 -10.69
CA ARG A 210 9.95 1.76 -10.02
C ARG A 210 9.04 0.84 -9.23
N PHE A 211 9.10 -0.43 -9.56
CA PHE A 211 8.43 -1.49 -8.84
C PHE A 211 9.48 -2.33 -8.11
N GLU A 212 9.34 -2.47 -6.80
CA GLU A 212 10.31 -3.19 -5.96
C GLU A 212 9.60 -4.20 -5.08
N VAL A 213 10.10 -5.44 -5.09
CA VAL A 213 9.62 -6.53 -4.26
C VAL A 213 10.79 -7.12 -3.49
N MET A 214 10.59 -7.31 -2.19
CA MET A 214 11.59 -7.83 -1.28
C MET A 214 11.06 -9.06 -0.54
N GLY A 215 11.86 -10.10 -0.35
CA GLY A 215 11.42 -11.28 0.39
C GLY A 215 12.19 -12.55 0.04
N THR A 216 11.97 -13.61 0.82
CA THR A 216 12.65 -14.90 0.62
C THR A 216 12.07 -15.71 -0.53
N THR A 217 10.79 -15.53 -0.85
CA THR A 217 10.13 -16.13 -2.00
C THR A 217 9.43 -15.04 -2.79
N ILE A 218 9.92 -14.77 -3.99
CA ILE A 218 9.38 -13.79 -4.92
C ILE A 218 9.03 -14.51 -6.21
N ASP A 219 7.78 -14.43 -6.63
CA ASP A 219 7.35 -14.97 -7.92
C ASP A 219 6.46 -13.95 -8.64
N VAL A 220 7.07 -13.27 -9.62
CA VAL A 220 6.38 -12.31 -10.49
C VAL A 220 6.15 -12.87 -11.89
N SER A 221 6.34 -14.17 -12.10
CA SER A 221 6.19 -14.81 -13.42
C SER A 221 4.80 -14.66 -14.03
N ASN A 222 3.79 -14.56 -13.17
CA ASN A 222 2.38 -14.38 -13.56
C ASN A 222 1.90 -12.93 -13.45
N VAL A 223 2.78 -11.99 -13.07
CA VAL A 223 2.42 -10.58 -12.98
C VAL A 223 2.38 -9.97 -14.36
N THR A 224 1.25 -9.34 -14.69
CA THR A 224 1.12 -8.58 -15.94
C THR A 224 1.52 -7.14 -15.73
N PHE A 225 2.64 -6.72 -16.34
CA PHE A 225 3.07 -5.33 -16.39
C PHE A 225 2.50 -4.62 -17.62
N LYS A 226 1.41 -3.88 -17.44
CA LYS A 226 0.73 -3.11 -18.47
C LYS A 226 1.24 -1.67 -18.51
N ALA A 227 1.38 -1.13 -19.72
CA ALA A 227 1.97 0.20 -19.96
C ALA A 227 3.42 0.35 -19.44
N TRP A 228 4.12 -0.77 -19.27
CA TRP A 228 5.52 -0.80 -18.84
C TRP A 228 6.45 -0.40 -19.98
N ARG A 229 7.21 0.68 -19.77
CA ARG A 229 8.12 1.31 -20.72
C ARG A 229 9.56 0.95 -20.40
N ALA A 230 10.46 1.23 -21.35
CA ALA A 230 11.89 0.97 -21.18
C ALA A 230 12.56 1.81 -20.07
N ALA A 231 11.94 2.93 -19.67
CA ALA A 231 12.40 3.77 -18.57
C ALA A 231 11.94 3.27 -17.20
N ASP A 232 10.98 2.33 -17.16
CA ASP A 232 10.51 1.74 -15.91
C ASP A 232 11.48 0.65 -15.45
N SER A 233 11.50 0.39 -14.15
CA SER A 233 12.44 -0.54 -13.52
C SER A 233 11.74 -1.46 -12.53
N ILE A 234 12.12 -2.73 -12.57
CA ILE A 234 11.64 -3.77 -11.65
C ILE A 234 12.85 -4.29 -10.87
N PHE A 235 12.76 -4.28 -9.54
CA PHE A 235 13.78 -4.80 -8.64
C PHE A 235 13.18 -5.92 -7.79
N LEU A 236 13.80 -7.08 -7.83
CA LEU A 236 13.42 -8.26 -7.04
C LEU A 236 14.60 -8.60 -6.12
N THR A 237 14.44 -8.36 -4.82
CA THR A 237 15.53 -8.45 -3.85
C THR A 237 15.24 -9.50 -2.80
N GLY A 238 16.08 -10.53 -2.76
CA GLY A 238 16.06 -11.56 -1.74
C GLY A 238 16.34 -11.01 -0.34
N ASP A 239 16.07 -11.83 0.67
CA ASP A 239 16.60 -11.58 1.99
C ASP A 239 18.13 -11.64 1.99
N THR A 240 18.76 -10.76 2.76
CA THR A 240 20.22 -10.63 2.75
C THR A 240 20.99 -11.85 3.27
N SER A 241 20.35 -12.70 4.08
CA SER A 241 21.02 -13.78 4.84
C SER A 241 20.35 -15.16 4.69
N ALA A 242 19.08 -15.21 4.30
CA ALA A 242 18.36 -16.46 4.05
C ALA A 242 18.53 -16.90 2.60
N ALA A 243 18.31 -18.20 2.33
CA ALA A 243 18.22 -18.71 0.98
C ALA A 243 16.92 -18.23 0.32
N ASN A 244 17.03 -17.77 -0.92
CA ASN A 244 15.95 -17.11 -1.64
C ASN A 244 15.53 -17.91 -2.88
N THR A 245 14.26 -17.80 -3.24
CA THR A 245 13.74 -18.24 -4.54
C THR A 245 13.10 -17.04 -5.22
N ILE A 246 13.70 -16.58 -6.31
CA ILE A 246 13.24 -15.40 -7.06
C ILE A 246 12.96 -15.82 -8.50
N VAL A 247 11.73 -15.60 -8.95
CA VAL A 247 11.29 -15.81 -10.32
C VAL A 247 10.80 -14.49 -10.90
N GLY A 248 11.52 -14.01 -11.91
CA GLY A 248 11.22 -12.82 -12.70
C GLY A 248 10.02 -13.01 -13.63
N SER A 249 9.71 -11.96 -14.38
CA SER A 249 8.54 -11.90 -15.24
C SER A 249 8.92 -12.09 -16.72
N GLY A 250 8.11 -11.54 -17.62
CA GLY A 250 8.48 -11.38 -19.03
C GLY A 250 9.04 -9.98 -19.35
N LYS A 251 9.44 -9.22 -18.33
CA LYS A 251 9.98 -7.86 -18.44
C LYS A 251 11.46 -7.87 -18.02
N LYS A 252 12.12 -6.73 -18.23
CA LYS A 252 13.47 -6.56 -17.73
C LYS A 252 13.42 -6.34 -16.22
N GLU A 253 14.13 -7.18 -15.49
CA GLU A 253 14.30 -7.09 -14.04
C GLU A 253 15.76 -6.99 -13.60
N THR A 254 15.95 -6.53 -12.37
CA THR A 254 17.21 -6.73 -11.62
C THR A 254 16.90 -7.61 -10.41
N LEU A 255 17.52 -8.79 -10.39
CA LEU A 255 17.38 -9.80 -9.35
C LEU A 255 18.63 -9.79 -8.48
N SER A 256 18.44 -9.80 -7.16
CA SER A 256 19.52 -9.93 -6.17
C SER A 256 19.19 -11.05 -5.21
N GLY A 257 20.05 -12.05 -5.09
CA GLY A 257 19.92 -13.18 -4.17
C GLY A 257 20.22 -12.75 -2.74
N GLY A 258 21.49 -12.56 -2.40
CA GLY A 258 21.87 -12.26 -1.03
C GLY A 258 23.23 -12.85 -0.71
N SER A 259 23.38 -13.44 0.48
CA SER A 259 24.63 -14.09 0.90
C SER A 259 24.51 -15.61 1.11
N ALA A 260 23.31 -16.16 0.95
CA ALA A 260 23.02 -17.57 1.09
C ALA A 260 22.98 -18.25 -0.28
N ALA A 261 22.79 -19.58 -0.33
CA ALA A 261 22.61 -20.27 -1.60
C ALA A 261 21.22 -19.97 -2.18
N ASP A 262 21.18 -19.21 -3.26
CA ASP A 262 19.96 -18.65 -3.84
C ASP A 262 19.57 -19.31 -5.17
N ALA A 263 18.28 -19.30 -5.48
CA ALA A 263 17.73 -19.72 -6.76
C ALA A 263 17.10 -18.52 -7.48
N LEU A 264 17.74 -18.06 -8.55
CA LEU A 264 17.32 -16.92 -9.36
C LEU A 264 16.94 -17.38 -10.76
N ASN A 265 15.74 -17.02 -11.22
CA ASN A 265 15.29 -17.21 -12.59
C ASN A 265 14.79 -15.88 -13.14
N GLY A 266 15.49 -15.30 -14.12
CA GLY A 266 15.10 -14.04 -14.78
C GLY A 266 13.78 -14.14 -15.53
N GLY A 267 13.43 -15.34 -16.02
CA GLY A 267 12.23 -15.53 -16.80
C GLY A 267 12.44 -15.14 -18.25
N GLY A 268 11.83 -14.06 -18.70
CA GLY A 268 12.15 -13.48 -20.00
C GLY A 268 12.29 -11.97 -19.87
N GLY A 269 13.15 -11.35 -20.66
CA GLY A 269 13.57 -9.99 -20.38
C GLY A 269 15.01 -9.80 -20.79
N ASN A 270 15.62 -8.68 -20.43
CA ASN A 270 17.07 -8.54 -20.52
C ASN A 270 17.54 -8.27 -19.10
N ASP A 271 17.72 -9.33 -18.35
CA ASP A 271 17.75 -9.28 -16.90
C ASP A 271 19.15 -9.09 -16.36
N ILE A 272 19.23 -8.59 -15.14
CA ILE A 272 20.47 -8.53 -14.38
C ILE A 272 20.31 -9.45 -13.18
N LEU A 273 21.09 -10.52 -13.12
CA LEU A 273 21.09 -11.47 -12.03
C LEU A 273 22.36 -11.29 -11.21
N VAL A 274 22.18 -11.05 -9.91
CA VAL A 274 23.25 -10.99 -8.91
C VAL A 274 22.95 -12.07 -7.87
N GLY A 275 23.63 -13.20 -7.92
CA GLY A 275 23.52 -14.25 -6.89
C GLY A 275 23.96 -13.71 -5.54
N GLY A 276 25.16 -13.14 -5.51
CA GLY A 276 25.79 -12.61 -4.31
C GLY A 276 26.70 -13.65 -3.69
N GLY A 277 26.79 -13.69 -2.36
CA GLY A 277 27.54 -14.73 -1.67
C GLY A 277 26.72 -16.01 -1.59
N GLY A 278 27.36 -17.16 -1.35
CA GLY A 278 26.65 -18.45 -1.40
C GLY A 278 26.92 -19.16 -2.71
N SER A 279 26.39 -20.37 -2.90
CA SER A 279 26.51 -21.10 -4.18
C SER A 279 25.16 -21.08 -4.87
N ASP A 280 25.03 -20.26 -5.91
CA ASP A 280 23.74 -19.90 -6.45
C ASP A 280 23.41 -20.67 -7.73
N SER A 281 22.10 -20.77 -8.00
CA SER A 281 21.55 -21.26 -9.25
C SER A 281 20.91 -20.10 -9.99
N MET A 282 21.56 -19.61 -11.05
CA MET A 282 21.10 -18.48 -11.85
C MET A 282 20.71 -18.93 -13.27
N LEU A 283 19.44 -18.76 -13.61
CA LEU A 283 18.89 -18.97 -14.95
C LEU A 283 18.47 -17.61 -15.52
N GLY A 284 19.07 -17.17 -16.62
CA GLY A 284 18.70 -15.91 -17.30
C GLY A 284 17.33 -16.05 -17.96
N GLY A 285 17.21 -17.08 -18.80
CA GLY A 285 15.94 -17.44 -19.43
C GLY A 285 15.90 -16.95 -20.87
N GLY A 286 14.95 -16.10 -21.24
CA GLY A 286 14.84 -15.57 -22.60
C GLY A 286 15.26 -14.12 -22.70
N GLY A 287 16.21 -13.80 -23.57
CA GLY A 287 16.66 -12.44 -23.90
C GLY A 287 18.17 -12.31 -23.69
N ASN A 288 18.67 -11.09 -23.48
CA ASN A 288 20.10 -10.84 -23.34
C ASN A 288 20.40 -10.51 -21.88
N ASP A 289 20.80 -11.53 -21.12
CA ASP A 289 20.92 -11.41 -19.67
C ASP A 289 22.35 -11.09 -19.23
N ILE A 290 22.47 -10.50 -18.04
CA ILE A 290 23.74 -10.18 -17.40
C ILE A 290 23.82 -10.90 -16.07
N PHE A 291 24.78 -11.80 -15.94
CA PHE A 291 25.16 -12.43 -14.67
C PHE A 291 26.31 -11.63 -14.07
N ARG A 292 26.01 -10.84 -13.05
CA ARG A 292 26.96 -9.90 -12.47
C ARG A 292 27.56 -10.44 -11.18
N TYR A 293 28.88 -10.39 -11.12
CA TYR A 293 29.68 -10.65 -9.93
C TYR A 293 30.33 -9.34 -9.48
N ALA A 294 29.86 -8.79 -8.37
CA ALA A 294 30.27 -7.51 -7.81
C ALA A 294 31.44 -7.62 -6.81
N SER A 295 31.79 -8.84 -6.40
CA SER A 295 32.97 -9.08 -5.56
C SER A 295 33.64 -10.42 -5.84
N GLY A 296 34.93 -10.52 -5.51
CA GLY A 296 35.71 -11.76 -5.73
C GLY A 296 35.25 -12.95 -4.88
N GLY A 297 34.47 -12.71 -3.82
CA GLY A 297 33.86 -13.77 -3.01
C GLY A 297 32.72 -14.49 -3.71
N GLU A 298 31.97 -13.78 -4.56
CA GLU A 298 30.83 -14.30 -5.33
C GLU A 298 31.33 -15.23 -6.44
N ALA A 299 32.40 -14.84 -7.14
CA ALA A 299 32.99 -15.65 -8.19
C ALA A 299 33.72 -16.92 -7.68
N ALA A 300 33.96 -17.03 -6.37
CA ALA A 300 34.66 -18.15 -5.75
C ALA A 300 33.74 -19.31 -5.34
N ALA A 301 32.43 -19.09 -5.36
CA ALA A 301 31.45 -20.10 -5.01
C ALA A 301 31.09 -21.01 -6.20
N ALA A 302 30.44 -22.14 -5.90
CA ALA A 302 30.06 -23.13 -6.90
C ALA A 302 28.76 -22.71 -7.61
N GLU A 303 28.89 -21.69 -8.45
CA GLU A 303 27.78 -21.11 -9.21
C GLU A 303 27.31 -22.03 -10.34
N THR A 304 25.99 -22.17 -10.47
CA THR A 304 25.35 -22.77 -11.65
C THR A 304 24.70 -21.68 -12.46
N VAL A 305 25.30 -21.34 -13.60
CA VAL A 305 24.79 -20.30 -14.50
C VAL A 305 24.32 -20.91 -15.80
N ALA A 306 23.09 -20.57 -16.19
CA ALA A 306 22.52 -20.88 -17.49
C ALA A 306 21.94 -19.60 -18.11
N GLY A 307 22.55 -19.12 -19.19
CA GLY A 307 22.07 -17.94 -19.93
C GLY A 307 20.67 -18.15 -20.51
N GLY A 308 20.47 -19.28 -21.17
CA GLY A 308 19.23 -19.57 -21.86
C GLY A 308 19.29 -19.09 -23.31
N GLY A 309 18.23 -18.45 -23.79
CA GLY A 309 18.12 -18.03 -25.18
C GLY A 309 18.44 -16.55 -25.38
N GLY A 310 19.43 -16.24 -26.21
CA GLY A 310 19.80 -14.87 -26.57
C GLY A 310 21.31 -14.66 -26.48
N LYS A 311 21.75 -13.44 -26.16
CA LYS A 311 23.18 -13.10 -25.99
C LYS A 311 23.45 -12.70 -24.55
N ASP A 312 23.90 -13.68 -23.80
CA ASP A 312 24.14 -13.51 -22.37
C ASP A 312 25.57 -13.07 -22.08
N THR A 313 25.75 -12.34 -21.00
CA THR A 313 27.02 -11.76 -20.58
C THR A 313 27.29 -12.10 -19.13
N ILE A 314 28.51 -12.56 -18.86
CA ILE A 314 29.05 -12.57 -17.50
C ILE A 314 29.80 -11.25 -17.30
N ASP A 315 29.36 -10.47 -16.32
CA ASP A 315 29.91 -9.16 -15.96
C ASP A 315 30.71 -9.28 -14.65
N LEU A 316 32.04 -9.23 -14.76
CA LEU A 316 32.96 -9.34 -13.62
C LEU A 316 33.39 -7.93 -13.19
N ILE A 317 32.69 -7.37 -12.21
CA ILE A 317 33.07 -6.09 -11.57
C ILE A 317 33.93 -6.41 -10.35
N LEU A 318 35.09 -7.02 -10.59
CA LEU A 318 36.05 -7.30 -9.53
C LEU A 318 36.77 -5.99 -9.20
N GLY A 319 36.51 -5.44 -8.01
CA GLY A 319 37.24 -4.28 -7.50
C GLY A 319 38.75 -4.47 -7.69
N GLY A 320 39.39 -3.51 -8.38
CA GLY A 320 40.82 -3.57 -8.65
C GLY A 320 41.64 -3.54 -7.37
N THR A 321 42.37 -4.64 -7.14
CA THR A 321 43.53 -4.87 -6.25
C THR A 321 43.53 -4.23 -4.87
#